data_AF-A0A814QWA7-F1
#
_entry.id   AF-A0A814QWA7-F1
#
_cell.length_a   1.000
_cell.length_b   1.000
_cell.length_c   1.000
_cell.angle_alpha   90.00
_cell.angle_beta   90.00
_cell.angle_gamma   90.00
#
_symmetry.space_group_name_H-M   'P 1'
#
loop_
_entity.id
_entity.type
_entity.pdbx_description
1 polymer ?
#
loop_
_entity_poly.entity_id
_entity_poly.type
_entity_poly.pdbx_seq_one_letter_code
_entity_poly.pdbx_strand_id
1 'polypeptide(L)'
;MPHFLIKYHSAIFIITSDDKQYCRKTFGEKNNVLVTPDSFSAADDLAILTRCEHTILTAGTFGWWGGFLLHNRSGDVLTDSKPDNTPLDVNCRKNDFFPPWFSFLNNTN
;
A
#
# COMPACT_ATOMS: atom_id res chain seq x y z
N MET A 1 9.13 -3.64 4.35
CA MET A 1 9.40 -2.83 5.57
C MET A 1 10.85 -2.34 5.67
N PRO A 2 11.91 -3.17 5.47
CA PRO A 2 13.30 -2.71 5.58
C PRO A 2 13.64 -1.49 4.72
N HIS A 3 13.14 -1.45 3.47
CA HIS A 3 13.29 -0.28 2.58
C HIS A 3 12.91 1.05 3.27
N PHE A 4 11.76 1.07 3.94
CA PHE A 4 11.30 2.27 4.66
C PHE A 4 12.03 2.49 5.98
N LEU A 5 12.45 1.44 6.68
CA LEU A 5 13.21 1.59 7.92
C LEU A 5 14.62 2.15 7.69
N ILE A 6 15.23 1.84 6.55
CA ILE A 6 16.54 2.42 6.15
C ILE A 6 16.39 3.92 5.84
N LYS A 7 15.30 4.31 5.17
CA LYS A 7 15.04 5.71 4.78
C LYS A 7 14.45 6.55 5.93
N TYR A 8 13.63 5.94 6.78
CA TYR A 8 12.85 6.56 7.85
C TYR A 8 12.94 5.72 9.13
N HIS A 9 13.93 6.04 9.97
CA HIS A 9 14.27 5.27 11.18
C HIS A 9 13.14 5.20 12.22
N SER A 10 12.21 6.16 12.23
CA SER A 10 11.07 6.25 13.14
C SER A 10 9.74 5.87 12.49
N ALA A 11 9.75 5.15 11.36
CA ALA A 11 8.52 4.79 10.64
C ALA A 11 7.62 3.85 11.46
N ILE A 12 6.33 4.20 11.50
CA ILE A 12 5.24 3.37 12.01
C ILE A 12 4.50 2.77 10.81
N PHE A 13 4.25 1.46 10.85
CA PHE A 13 3.53 0.75 9.81
C PHE A 13 2.09 0.48 10.28
N ILE A 14 1.13 0.99 9.53
CA ILE A 14 -0.29 0.67 9.73
C ILE A 14 -0.69 -0.38 8.70
N ILE A 15 -1.24 -1.49 9.16
CA ILE A 15 -1.64 -2.63 8.33
C ILE A 15 -3.17 -2.70 8.29
N THR A 16 -3.70 -2.61 7.08
CA THR A 16 -5.11 -2.84 6.75
C THR A 16 -5.25 -4.14 5.97
N SER A 17 -6.23 -4.98 6.30
CA SER A 17 -6.51 -6.23 5.60
C SER A 17 -7.94 -6.69 5.88
N ASP A 18 -8.46 -7.54 5.00
CA ASP A 18 -9.64 -8.37 5.23
C ASP A 18 -9.37 -9.48 6.27
N ASP A 19 -8.13 -9.99 6.35
CA ASP A 19 -7.69 -10.94 7.39
C ASP A 19 -6.80 -10.26 8.46
N LYS A 20 -7.44 -9.41 9.26
CA LYS A 20 -6.78 -8.69 10.36
C LYS A 20 -6.21 -9.64 11.42
N GLN A 21 -6.81 -10.81 11.62
CA GLN A 21 -6.35 -11.80 12.58
C GLN A 21 -5.00 -12.40 12.15
N TYR A 22 -4.86 -12.77 10.87
CA TYR A 22 -3.59 -13.21 10.30
C TYR A 22 -2.52 -12.12 10.41
N CYS A 23 -2.87 -10.86 10.11
CA CYS A 23 -1.92 -9.74 10.25
C CYS A 23 -1.42 -9.57 11.68
N ARG A 24 -2.30 -9.65 12.69
CA ARG A 24 -1.88 -9.57 14.10
C ARG A 24 -0.97 -10.73 14.50
N LYS A 25 -1.28 -11.96 14.06
CA LYS A 25 -0.43 -13.13 14.31
C LYS A 25 0.95 -12.99 13.67
N THR A 26 1.03 -12.39 12.48
CA THR A 26 2.28 -12.30 11.70
C THR A 26 3.14 -11.10 12.10
N PHE A 27 2.51 -9.98 12.48
CA PHE A 27 3.20 -8.70 12.68
C PHE A 27 2.99 -8.08 14.06
N GLY A 28 2.06 -8.56 14.88
CA GLY A 28 1.66 -7.91 16.14
C GLY A 28 2.73 -7.84 17.22
N GLU A 29 3.79 -8.63 17.13
CA GLU A 29 4.94 -8.56 18.05
C GLU A 29 5.90 -7.39 17.73
N LYS A 30 5.70 -6.68 16.61
CA LYS A 30 6.57 -5.57 16.20
C LYS A 30 6.10 -4.26 16.84
N ASN A 31 7.00 -3.61 17.57
CA ASN A 31 6.71 -2.37 18.33
C ASN A 31 6.25 -1.18 17.47
N ASN A 32 6.57 -1.18 16.17
CA ASN A 32 6.23 -0.11 15.24
C ASN A 32 5.17 -0.55 14.21
N VAL A 33 4.36 -1.57 14.53
CA VAL A 33 3.27 -2.04 13.69
C VAL A 33 1.94 -1.89 14.42
N LEU A 34 0.95 -1.35 13.71
CA LEU A 34 -0.44 -1.26 14.14
C LEU A 34 -1.31 -1.97 13.10
N VAL A 35 -2.08 -2.98 13.51
CA VAL A 35 -3.12 -3.56 12.66
C VAL A 35 -4.44 -2.86 12.96
N THR A 36 -5.20 -2.47 11.94
CA THR A 36 -6.47 -1.77 12.16
C THR A 36 -7.47 -2.61 12.97
N PRO A 37 -8.38 -1.97 13.72
CA PRO A 37 -9.38 -2.67 14.53
C PRO A 37 -10.33 -3.52 13.68
N ASP A 38 -10.87 -4.60 14.24
CA ASP A 38 -11.86 -5.43 13.53
C ASP A 38 -13.18 -4.70 13.28
N SER A 39 -13.46 -3.64 14.03
CA SER A 39 -14.63 -2.78 13.84
C SER A 39 -14.50 -1.85 12.63
N PHE A 40 -13.32 -1.76 12.00
CA PHE A 40 -13.10 -0.87 10.87
C PHE A 40 -13.66 -1.50 9.59
N SER A 41 -14.47 -0.72 8.89
CA SER A 41 -14.93 -1.06 7.55
C SER A 41 -13.82 -0.88 6.53
N ALA A 42 -14.03 -1.40 5.32
CA ALA A 42 -13.13 -1.15 4.19
C ALA A 42 -12.96 0.37 3.91
N ALA A 43 -13.98 1.18 4.18
CA ALA A 43 -13.90 2.63 4.01
C ALA A 43 -13.01 3.28 5.07
N ASP A 44 -13.04 2.81 6.32
CA ASP A 44 -12.17 3.30 7.39
C ASP A 44 -10.70 2.93 7.12
N ASP A 45 -10.47 1.68 6.68
CA ASP A 45 -9.15 1.21 6.26
C ASP A 45 -8.63 2.05 5.07
N LEU A 46 -9.47 2.32 4.07
CA LEU A 46 -9.10 3.17 2.94
C LEU A 46 -8.78 4.60 3.39
N ALA A 47 -9.58 5.18 4.29
CA ALA A 47 -9.33 6.51 4.82
C ALA A 47 -7.97 6.59 5.53
N ILE A 48 -7.60 5.58 6.32
CA ILE A 48 -6.25 5.47 6.90
C ILE A 48 -5.18 5.46 5.80
N LEU A 49 -5.32 4.60 4.78
CA LEU A 49 -4.34 4.49 3.70
C LEU A 49 -4.10 5.85 2.99
N THR A 50 -5.17 6.62 2.77
CA THR A 50 -5.05 7.96 2.13
C THR A 50 -4.30 8.98 2.99
N ARG A 51 -4.22 8.76 4.30
CA ARG A 51 -3.60 9.68 5.26
C ARG A 51 -2.14 9.35 5.55
N CYS A 52 -1.65 8.20 5.12
CA CYS A 52 -0.25 7.81 5.23
C CYS A 52 0.66 8.68 4.36
N GLU A 53 1.91 8.86 4.80
CA GLU A 53 2.95 9.56 4.04
C GLU A 53 3.54 8.67 2.94
N HIS A 54 3.59 7.36 3.18
CA HIS A 54 4.07 6.32 2.28
C HIS A 54 3.21 5.08 2.41
N THR A 55 3.04 4.35 1.32
CA THR A 55 2.07 3.24 1.29
C THR A 55 2.61 2.05 0.49
N ILE A 56 2.51 0.86 1.07
CA ILE A 56 2.80 -0.43 0.42
C ILE A 56 1.48 -1.09 0.07
N LEU A 57 1.29 -1.49 -1.17
CA LEU A 57 0.00 -1.99 -1.69
C LEU A 57 0.19 -3.28 -2.46
N THR A 58 -0.74 -4.21 -2.26
CA THR A 58 -0.89 -5.37 -3.13
C THR A 58 -1.55 -4.99 -4.45
N ALA A 59 -1.34 -5.82 -5.47
CA ALA A 59 -2.05 -5.74 -6.74
C ALA A 59 -3.55 -6.00 -6.57
N GLY A 60 -4.34 -4.94 -6.64
CA GLY A 60 -5.80 -5.01 -6.53
C GLY A 60 -6.46 -3.63 -6.56
N THR A 61 -7.76 -3.60 -6.79
CA THR A 61 -8.55 -2.36 -6.90
C THR A 61 -8.54 -1.54 -5.60
N PHE A 62 -8.63 -2.22 -4.45
CA PHE A 62 -8.59 -1.57 -3.14
C PHE A 62 -7.27 -0.83 -2.91
N GLY A 63 -6.15 -1.54 -3.16
CA GLY A 63 -4.82 -0.95 -3.02
C GLY A 63 -4.60 0.20 -4.01
N TRP A 64 -5.01 0.01 -5.27
CA TRP A 64 -4.92 1.05 -6.30
C TRP A 64 -5.62 2.34 -5.87
N TRP A 65 -6.87 2.26 -5.38
CA TRP A 65 -7.58 3.44 -4.88
C TRP A 65 -6.91 4.07 -3.65
N GLY A 66 -6.36 3.26 -2.75
CA GLY A 66 -5.59 3.75 -1.61
C GLY A 66 -4.35 4.57 -2.02
N GLY A 67 -3.61 4.10 -3.03
CA GLY A 67 -2.47 4.84 -3.58
C GLY A 67 -2.85 6.05 -4.45
N PHE A 68 -3.99 5.96 -5.15
CA PHE A 68 -4.48 7.06 -5.99
C PHE A 68 -4.96 8.25 -5.15
N LEU A 69 -5.65 7.96 -4.04
CA LEU A 69 -6.23 8.96 -3.14
C LEU A 69 -5.26 9.45 -2.06
N LEU A 70 -4.00 9.03 -2.11
CA LEU A 70 -3.01 9.44 -1.11
C LEU A 70 -2.92 10.98 -1.04
N HIS A 71 -3.07 11.53 0.16
CA HIS A 71 -3.14 12.97 0.37
C HIS A 71 -1.86 13.68 -0.06
N ASN A 72 -0.70 13.05 0.19
CA ASN A 72 0.61 13.57 -0.15
C ASN A 72 1.21 12.79 -1.33
N ARG A 73 1.03 13.30 -2.55
CA ARG A 73 1.53 12.67 -3.79
C ARG A 73 3.06 12.65 -3.94
N SER A 74 3.79 13.21 -2.97
CA SER A 74 5.26 13.12 -2.89
C SER A 74 5.75 11.86 -2.18
N GLY A 75 4.85 11.09 -1.58
CA GLY A 75 5.15 9.85 -0.90
C GLY A 75 5.42 8.68 -1.85
N ASP A 76 6.37 7.81 -1.48
CA ASP A 76 6.56 6.52 -2.16
C ASP A 76 5.29 5.64 -2.04
N VAL A 77 4.61 5.41 -3.17
CA VAL A 77 3.57 4.38 -3.31
C VAL A 77 4.24 3.14 -3.90
N LEU A 78 4.56 2.15 -3.07
CA LEU A 78 5.21 0.91 -3.51
C LEU A 78 4.17 -0.17 -3.75
N THR A 79 4.14 -0.71 -4.95
CA THR A 79 3.28 -1.85 -5.27
C THR A 79 4.06 -3.02 -5.88
N ASP A 80 3.60 -4.23 -5.58
CA ASP A 80 4.01 -5.45 -6.27
C ASP A 80 3.27 -5.64 -7.61
N SER A 81 2.27 -4.80 -7.90
CA SER A 81 1.54 -4.79 -9.17
C SER A 81 2.52 -4.72 -10.32
N LYS A 82 2.51 -5.75 -11.17
CA LYS A 82 3.20 -5.72 -12.45
C LYS A 82 2.12 -5.72 -13.52
N PRO A 83 2.37 -5.08 -14.67
CA PRO A 83 1.58 -5.37 -15.85
C PRO A 83 1.71 -6.87 -16.14
N ASP A 84 0.63 -7.62 -15.97
CA ASP A 84 0.56 -9.08 -16.07
C ASP A 84 -0.50 -9.56 -17.08
N ASN A 85 -1.05 -8.65 -17.90
CA ASN A 85 -2.11 -8.92 -18.86
C ASN A 85 -3.37 -9.51 -18.19
N THR A 86 -3.73 -8.99 -17.03
CA THR A 86 -5.05 -9.13 -16.42
C THR A 86 -6.06 -8.17 -17.07
N PRO A 87 -7.38 -8.37 -16.89
CA PRO A 87 -8.39 -7.43 -17.39
C PRO A 87 -8.16 -5.96 -17.00
N LEU A 88 -7.33 -5.71 -15.98
CA LEU A 88 -6.95 -4.37 -15.50
C LEU A 88 -5.92 -3.68 -16.38
N ASP A 89 -5.06 -4.40 -17.11
CA ASP A 89 -3.94 -3.84 -17.89
C ASP A 89 -3.83 -4.33 -19.36
N VAL A 90 -4.56 -5.39 -19.76
CA VAL A 90 -4.55 -5.96 -21.14
C VAL A 90 -4.78 -4.95 -22.27
N ASN A 91 -5.50 -3.85 -22.00
CA ASN A 91 -5.83 -2.82 -22.97
C ASN A 91 -5.48 -1.41 -22.47
N CYS A 92 -4.66 -1.31 -21.43
CA CYS A 92 -4.33 -0.05 -20.78
C CYS A 92 -2.84 0.23 -20.91
N ARG A 93 -2.44 1.43 -21.34
CA ARG A 93 -1.02 1.78 -21.27
C ARG A 93 -0.66 1.89 -19.79
N LYS A 94 0.54 1.45 -19.41
CA LYS A 94 1.00 1.50 -18.01
C LYS A 94 0.81 2.87 -17.36
N ASN A 95 1.05 3.95 -18.11
CA ASN A 95 0.92 5.34 -17.64
C ASN A 95 -0.54 5.82 -17.57
N ASP A 96 -1.47 5.15 -18.24
CA ASP A 96 -2.91 5.43 -18.15
C ASP A 96 -3.48 4.77 -16.88
N PHE A 97 -2.93 3.62 -16.48
CA PHE A 97 -3.36 2.88 -15.29
C PHE A 97 -2.65 3.32 -14.00
N PHE A 98 -1.34 3.58 -14.06
CA PHE A 98 -0.56 3.98 -12.88
C PHE A 98 -0.14 5.45 -13.00
N PRO A 99 -0.66 6.32 -12.11
CA PRO A 99 -0.24 7.70 -12.07
C PRO A 99 1.28 7.84 -11.84
N PRO A 100 1.90 8.98 -12.23
CA PRO A 100 3.34 9.16 -12.14
C PRO A 100 3.95 9.03 -10.73
N TRP A 101 3.14 9.14 -9.67
CA TRP A 101 3.58 8.98 -8.29
C TRP A 101 3.59 7.52 -7.80
N PHE A 102 3.16 6.56 -8.62
CA PHE A 102 3.28 5.13 -8.31
C PHE A 102 4.68 4.62 -8.64
N SER A 103 5.28 3.91 -7.69
CA SER A 103 6.57 3.26 -7.81
C SER A 103 6.45 1.75 -7.68
N PHE A 104 7.25 1.02 -8.45
CA PHE A 104 7.22 -0.44 -8.47
C PHE A 104 8.45 -1.01 -7.77
N LEU A 105 8.26 -2.06 -6.96
CA LEU A 105 9.33 -2.69 -6.18
C LEU A 105 10.50 -3.23 -7.04
N ASN A 106 10.29 -3.41 -8.35
CA ASN A 106 11.29 -3.96 -9.29
C ASN A 106 11.91 -2.93 -10.24
N ASN A 107 11.73 -1.62 -10.01
CA ASN A 107 12.35 -0.57 -10.84
C ASN A 107 13.79 -0.19 -10.39
N THR A 108 14.51 -1.11 -9.73
CA THR A 108 15.95 -0.98 -9.56
C THR A 108 16.62 -1.43 -10.85
N ASN A 109 17.21 -0.48 -11.60
CA ASN A 109 18.21 -0.76 -12.63
C ASN A 109 19.40 -1.53 -12.04
#